data_AF-A0A0N0PDK9-F1
#
_entry.id   AF-A0A0N0PDK9-F1
#
_cell.length_a   1.000
_cell.length_b   1.000
_cell.length_c   1.000
_cell.angle_alpha   90.00
_cell.angle_beta   90.00
_cell.angle_gamma   90.00
#
_symmetry.space_group_name_H-M   'P 1'
#
loop_
_entity.id
_entity.type
_entity.pdbx_description
1 polymer ?
#
loop_
_entity_poly.entity_id
_entity_poly.type
_entity_poly.pdbx_seq_one_letter_code
_entity_poly.pdbx_strand_id
1 'polypeptide(L)'
;MAEELKPVNEEDFKLLKERMNLIASADPAQYHNDYSLRRYLRAFKSVDSAFQAILKTNKWRTEYGVPELHENKELIEKYNDKARVLRHRDIVGRPIIYIPAKNHSSSDRNIDDLTKFIVYCLEDASKKCFEEVVDNLCIVFDLNNFTLSCMDYQVLKNLIWLLSRHYPERLGVCLIINSPAFFAGCWAVIKGWLDENTAGKVTFVNSEMDLCQYLIPDILPTDM
;
A
#
# COMPACT_ATOMS: atom_id res chain seq x y z
N MET A 1 -16.11 8.54 6.26
CA MET A 1 -15.48 9.86 6.48
C MET A 1 -13.99 9.71 6.22
N ALA A 2 -13.36 10.61 5.45
CA ALA A 2 -11.91 10.62 5.34
C ALA A 2 -11.33 10.99 6.70
N GLU A 3 -10.49 10.12 7.27
CA GLU A 3 -9.78 10.41 8.52
C GLU A 3 -8.85 11.61 8.27
N GLU A 4 -8.96 12.67 9.07
CA GLU A 4 -8.07 13.83 8.96
C GLU A 4 -6.63 13.36 9.23
N LEU A 5 -5.74 13.61 8.26
CA LEU A 5 -4.33 13.27 8.40
C LEU A 5 -3.76 14.00 9.61
N LYS A 6 -2.97 13.29 10.44
CA LYS A 6 -2.27 13.89 11.57
C LYS A 6 -1.46 15.11 11.09
N PRO A 7 -1.64 16.29 11.70
CA PRO A 7 -0.93 17.48 11.28
C PRO A 7 0.57 17.27 11.45
N VAL A 8 1.35 17.83 10.51
CA VAL A 8 2.81 17.83 10.56
C VAL A 8 3.26 19.18 11.11
N ASN A 9 4.30 19.19 11.94
CA ASN A 9 4.91 20.44 12.38
C ASN A 9 5.48 21.19 11.15
N GLU A 10 5.07 22.45 10.95
CA GLU A 10 5.46 23.23 9.77
C GLU A 10 6.95 23.63 9.77
N GLU A 11 7.58 23.79 10.94
CA GLU A 11 9.03 24.03 11.04
C GLU A 11 9.82 22.79 10.63
N ASP A 12 9.40 21.61 11.09
CA ASP A 12 9.99 20.32 10.68
C ASP A 12 9.84 20.09 9.18
N PHE A 13 8.65 20.42 8.65
CA PHE A 13 8.38 20.34 7.21
C PHE A 13 9.29 21.26 6.41
N LYS A 14 9.42 22.53 6.81
CA LYS A 14 10.31 23.49 6.15
C LYS A 14 11.76 23.01 6.19
N LEU A 15 12.24 22.54 7.33
CA LEU A 15 13.61 22.04 7.48
C LEU A 15 13.88 20.80 6.61
N LEU A 16 12.93 19.84 6.57
CA LEU A 16 13.06 18.68 5.69
C LEU A 16 13.08 19.08 4.22
N LYS A 17 12.21 20.03 3.83
CA LYS A 17 12.13 20.55 2.47
C LYS A 17 13.43 21.23 2.05
N GLU A 18 14.03 22.04 2.92
CA GLU A 18 15.34 22.66 2.67
C GLU A 18 16.44 21.61 2.45
N ARG A 19 16.51 20.59 3.32
CA ARG A 19 17.49 19.49 3.15
C ARG A 19 17.30 18.72 1.85
N MET A 20 16.04 18.41 1.51
CA MET A 20 15.74 17.68 0.27
C MET A 20 15.97 18.52 -0.99
N ASN A 21 15.77 19.84 -0.93
CA ASN A 21 16.09 20.73 -2.05
C ASN A 21 17.59 20.73 -2.38
N LEU A 22 18.47 20.67 -1.37
CA LEU A 22 19.92 20.55 -1.60
C LEU A 22 20.26 19.26 -2.36
N ILE A 23 19.65 18.15 -1.98
CA ILE A 23 19.84 16.85 -2.64
C ILE A 23 19.28 16.88 -4.08
N ALA A 24 18.04 17.35 -4.25
CA ALA A 24 17.38 17.40 -5.56
C ALA A 24 18.05 18.38 -6.54
N SER A 25 18.72 19.42 -6.03
CA SER A 25 19.51 20.35 -6.87
C SER A 25 20.77 19.68 -7.42
N ALA A 26 21.34 18.71 -6.70
CA ALA A 26 22.50 17.95 -7.15
C ALA A 26 22.10 16.76 -8.05
N ASP A 27 20.99 16.11 -7.73
CA ASP A 27 20.41 15.00 -8.51
C ASP A 27 18.87 15.15 -8.59
N PRO A 28 18.33 15.66 -9.71
CA PRO A 28 16.89 15.84 -9.89
C PRO A 28 16.07 14.55 -9.77
N ALA A 29 16.68 13.37 -9.94
CA ALA A 29 15.99 12.09 -9.77
C ALA A 29 15.62 11.80 -8.30
N GLN A 30 16.22 12.52 -7.34
CA GLN A 30 15.96 12.40 -5.90
C GLN A 30 14.79 13.29 -5.43
N TYR A 31 14.10 13.96 -6.34
CA TYR A 31 13.05 14.90 -6.01
C TYR A 31 11.85 14.25 -5.29
N HIS A 32 11.32 14.96 -4.29
CA HIS A 32 10.05 14.66 -3.65
C HIS A 32 9.22 15.94 -3.54
N ASN A 33 7.92 15.82 -3.80
CA ASN A 33 6.97 16.91 -3.60
C ASN A 33 6.56 17.06 -2.13
N ASP A 34 5.85 18.15 -1.83
CA ASP A 34 5.44 18.52 -0.48
C ASP A 34 4.57 17.44 0.19
N TYR A 35 3.66 16.81 -0.55
CA TYR A 35 2.81 15.72 -0.05
C TYR A 35 3.64 14.52 0.40
N SER A 36 4.61 14.12 -0.42
CA SER A 36 5.55 13.06 -0.09
C SER A 36 6.35 13.37 1.16
N LEU A 37 6.93 14.56 1.27
CA LEU A 37 7.71 14.94 2.45
C LEU A 37 6.86 14.89 3.74
N ARG A 38 5.60 15.33 3.68
CA ARG A 38 4.66 15.25 4.79
C ARG A 38 4.31 13.80 5.17
N ARG A 39 4.16 12.89 4.20
CA ARG A 39 3.99 11.44 4.47
C ARG A 39 5.18 10.88 5.27
N TYR A 40 6.41 11.19 4.85
CA TYR A 40 7.60 10.74 5.57
C TYR A 40 7.69 11.35 6.98
N LEU A 41 7.37 12.62 7.17
CA LEU A 41 7.38 13.22 8.51
C LEU A 41 6.35 12.57 9.45
N ARG A 42 5.13 12.29 8.97
CA ARG A 42 4.11 11.57 9.76
C ARG A 42 4.59 10.19 10.19
N ALA A 43 5.21 9.44 9.28
CA ALA A 43 5.67 8.07 9.56
C ALA A 43 6.90 8.02 10.46
N PHE A 44 7.90 8.87 10.20
CA PHE A 44 9.22 8.78 10.84
C PHE A 44 9.41 9.76 12.02
N LYS A 45 8.42 10.62 12.30
CA LYS A 45 8.26 11.46 13.50
C LYS A 45 9.33 12.53 13.74
N SER A 46 10.47 12.47 13.06
CA SER A 46 11.52 13.50 13.12
C SER A 46 12.10 13.78 11.74
N VAL A 47 12.63 14.99 11.56
CA VAL A 47 13.27 15.44 10.31
C VAL A 47 14.42 14.53 9.91
N ASP A 48 15.31 14.19 10.85
CA ASP A 48 16.47 13.34 10.56
C ASP A 48 16.04 11.93 10.10
N SER A 49 15.06 11.33 10.79
CA SER A 49 14.58 10.00 10.45
C SER A 49 13.85 9.98 9.11
N ALA A 50 13.01 11.00 8.84
CA ALA A 50 12.32 11.16 7.57
C ALA A 50 13.32 11.35 6.42
N PHE A 51 14.31 12.23 6.59
CA PHE A 51 15.35 12.48 5.60
C PHE A 51 16.13 11.20 5.27
N GLN A 52 16.59 10.46 6.29
CA GLN A 52 17.31 9.20 6.09
C GLN A 52 16.43 8.12 5.42
N ALA A 53 15.14 8.07 5.74
CA ALA A 53 14.21 7.14 5.12
C ALA A 53 13.95 7.46 3.64
N ILE A 54 13.88 8.75 3.28
CA ILE A 54 13.77 9.19 1.89
C ILE A 54 15.00 8.75 1.10
N LEU A 55 16.21 9.06 1.57
CA LEU A 55 17.45 8.67 0.88
C LEU A 55 17.57 7.16 0.70
N LYS A 56 17.22 6.38 1.73
CA LYS A 56 17.17 4.91 1.65
C LYS A 56 16.14 4.45 0.63
N THR A 57 14.98 5.09 0.56
CA THR A 57 13.95 4.74 -0.42
C THR A 57 14.42 5.03 -1.83
N ASN A 58 15.00 6.19 -2.09
CA ASN A 58 15.48 6.53 -3.43
C ASN A 58 16.59 5.60 -3.90
N LYS A 59 17.54 5.28 -3.01
CA LYS A 59 18.56 4.27 -3.30
C LYS A 59 17.94 2.92 -3.61
N TRP A 60 17.00 2.44 -2.78
CA TRP A 60 16.28 1.18 -3.01
C TRP A 60 15.53 1.19 -4.34
N ARG A 61 14.86 2.29 -4.70
CA ARG A 61 14.11 2.41 -5.97
C ARG A 61 15.00 2.15 -7.18
N THR A 62 16.21 2.71 -7.17
CA THR A 62 17.20 2.50 -8.23
C THR A 62 17.76 1.08 -8.23
N GLU A 63 18.21 0.57 -7.08
CA GLU A 63 18.81 -0.76 -6.97
C GLU A 63 17.81 -1.89 -7.27
N TYR A 64 16.55 -1.70 -6.90
CA TYR A 64 15.49 -2.68 -7.11
C TYR A 64 14.87 -2.62 -8.51
N GLY A 65 15.16 -1.56 -9.30
CA GLY A 65 14.60 -1.36 -10.63
C GLY A 65 13.10 -1.06 -10.61
N VAL A 66 12.65 -0.20 -9.68
CA VAL A 66 11.23 0.17 -9.54
C VAL A 66 10.67 0.87 -10.80
N PRO A 67 11.38 1.82 -11.44
CA PRO A 67 10.89 2.48 -12.64
C PRO A 67 10.52 1.52 -13.78
N GLU A 68 11.27 0.43 -13.93
CA GLU A 68 11.15 -0.53 -15.03
C GLU A 68 10.02 -1.56 -14.82
N LEU A 69 9.46 -1.66 -13.59
CA LEU A 69 8.45 -2.67 -13.27
C LEU A 69 7.17 -2.55 -14.11
N HIS A 70 6.81 -1.34 -14.53
CA HIS A 70 5.64 -1.12 -15.40
C HIS A 70 5.81 -1.68 -16.82
N GLU A 71 7.05 -1.88 -17.26
CA GLU A 71 7.37 -2.39 -18.59
C GLU A 71 7.46 -3.93 -18.60
N ASN A 72 7.54 -4.55 -17.42
CA ASN A 72 7.65 -6.00 -17.27
C ASN A 72 6.30 -6.71 -17.45
N LYS A 73 5.87 -6.83 -18.71
CA LYS A 73 4.59 -7.46 -19.09
C LYS A 73 4.49 -8.92 -18.65
N GLU A 74 5.58 -9.68 -18.72
CA GLU A 74 5.61 -11.09 -18.33
C GLU A 74 5.29 -11.25 -16.83
N LEU A 75 5.90 -10.41 -15.97
CA LEU A 75 5.61 -10.41 -14.54
C LEU A 75 4.15 -10.05 -14.26
N ILE A 76 3.64 -9.00 -14.93
CA ILE A 76 2.27 -8.52 -14.74
C ILE A 76 1.27 -9.60 -15.17
N GLU A 77 1.47 -10.22 -16.33
CA GLU A 77 0.60 -11.27 -16.85
C GLU A 77 0.62 -12.52 -15.95
N LYS A 78 1.80 -12.91 -15.46
CA LYS A 78 1.99 -14.07 -14.57
C LYS A 78 1.22 -13.97 -13.25
N TYR A 79 1.03 -12.76 -12.72
CA TYR A 79 0.43 -12.53 -11.40
C TYR A 79 -0.85 -11.68 -11.41
N ASN A 80 -1.44 -11.42 -12.58
CA ASN A 80 -2.64 -10.57 -12.70
C ASN A 80 -3.88 -11.11 -11.97
N ASP A 81 -3.88 -12.40 -11.62
CA ASP A 81 -4.90 -13.07 -10.82
C ASP A 81 -4.70 -12.81 -9.32
N LYS A 82 -3.49 -12.45 -8.87
CA LYS A 82 -3.16 -12.23 -7.45
C LYS A 82 -3.62 -10.89 -6.93
N ALA A 83 -3.57 -9.85 -7.76
CA ALA A 83 -4.03 -8.51 -7.42
C ALA A 83 -4.31 -7.68 -8.69
N ARG A 84 -5.22 -6.71 -8.58
CA ARG A 84 -5.55 -5.78 -9.66
C ARG A 84 -5.79 -4.38 -9.11
N VAL A 85 -5.14 -3.38 -9.72
CA VAL A 85 -5.49 -1.98 -9.45
C VAL A 85 -6.71 -1.62 -10.28
N LEU A 86 -7.81 -1.29 -9.62
CA LEU A 86 -9.08 -1.06 -10.29
C LEU A 86 -9.08 0.27 -11.05
N ARG A 87 -9.98 0.38 -12.04
CA ARG A 87 -10.24 1.63 -12.75
C ARG A 87 -11.04 2.62 -11.90
N HIS A 88 -11.99 2.07 -11.13
CA HIS A 88 -12.83 2.83 -10.22
C HIS A 88 -12.10 3.13 -8.91
N ARG A 89 -12.62 4.11 -8.18
CA ARG A 89 -12.10 4.57 -6.89
C ARG A 89 -13.09 4.25 -5.79
N ASP A 90 -12.60 4.31 -4.55
CA ASP A 90 -13.47 4.27 -3.37
C ASP A 90 -14.30 5.57 -3.30
N ILE A 91 -15.30 5.62 -2.41
CA ILE A 91 -16.23 6.76 -2.32
C ILE A 91 -15.55 8.08 -1.93
N VAL A 92 -14.35 8.04 -1.35
CA VAL A 92 -13.58 9.23 -1.01
C VAL A 92 -12.52 9.57 -2.06
N GLY A 93 -12.35 8.75 -3.11
CA GLY A 93 -11.46 9.01 -4.25
C GLY A 93 -10.13 8.24 -4.23
N ARG A 94 -9.93 7.29 -3.31
CA ARG A 94 -8.70 6.48 -3.24
C ARG A 94 -8.64 5.49 -4.40
N PRO A 95 -7.47 5.33 -5.05
CA PRO A 95 -7.20 4.18 -5.90
C PRO A 95 -7.38 2.88 -5.11
N ILE A 96 -7.99 1.88 -5.74
CA ILE A 96 -8.27 0.58 -5.11
C ILE A 96 -7.31 -0.48 -5.66
N ILE A 97 -6.63 -1.19 -4.76
CA ILE A 97 -5.93 -2.44 -5.04
C ILE A 97 -6.82 -3.58 -4.55
N TYR A 98 -7.32 -4.41 -5.46
CA TYR A 98 -8.14 -5.58 -5.14
C TYR A 98 -7.28 -6.85 -5.12
N ILE A 99 -7.42 -7.67 -4.09
CA ILE A 99 -6.61 -8.86 -3.82
C ILE A 99 -7.53 -10.04 -3.48
N PRO A 100 -7.79 -10.97 -4.41
CA PRO A 100 -8.48 -12.22 -4.12
C PRO A 100 -7.53 -13.17 -3.38
N ALA A 101 -7.69 -13.27 -2.05
CA ALA A 101 -6.78 -14.02 -1.19
C ALA A 101 -6.74 -15.52 -1.53
N LYS A 102 -7.82 -16.08 -2.10
CA LYS A 102 -7.88 -17.48 -2.56
C LYS A 102 -6.78 -17.84 -3.58
N ASN A 103 -6.28 -16.87 -4.34
CA ASN A 103 -5.29 -17.10 -5.39
C ASN A 103 -3.85 -17.11 -4.85
N HIS A 104 -3.63 -16.77 -3.58
CA HIS A 104 -2.30 -16.84 -2.97
C HIS A 104 -2.04 -18.23 -2.43
N SER A 105 -0.78 -18.66 -2.37
CA SER A 105 -0.41 -19.91 -1.70
C SER A 105 1.07 -19.95 -1.39
N SER A 106 1.42 -20.50 -0.22
CA SER A 106 2.81 -20.61 0.20
C SER A 106 3.59 -21.75 -0.46
N SER A 107 2.95 -22.63 -1.23
CA SER A 107 3.60 -23.81 -1.80
C SER A 107 4.16 -23.61 -3.21
N ASP A 108 3.63 -22.65 -3.97
CA ASP A 108 4.00 -22.48 -5.38
C ASP A 108 4.10 -20.98 -5.74
N ARG A 109 5.27 -20.40 -5.45
CA ARG A 109 5.57 -19.02 -5.82
C ARG A 109 7.07 -18.76 -5.84
N ASN A 110 7.46 -17.80 -6.67
CA ASN A 110 8.71 -17.07 -6.50
C ASN A 110 8.42 -15.82 -5.65
N ILE A 111 9.04 -15.75 -4.47
CA ILE A 111 8.84 -14.64 -3.52
C ILE A 111 9.31 -13.30 -4.10
N ASP A 112 10.44 -13.30 -4.81
CA ASP A 112 11.03 -12.08 -5.35
C ASP A 112 10.17 -11.52 -6.48
N ASP A 113 9.70 -12.38 -7.39
CA ASP A 113 8.77 -11.99 -8.44
C ASP A 113 7.46 -11.45 -7.85
N LEU A 114 6.87 -12.15 -6.90
CA LEU A 114 5.62 -11.71 -6.28
C LEU A 114 5.79 -10.40 -5.50
N THR A 115 6.95 -10.18 -4.88
CA THR A 115 7.28 -8.91 -4.23
C THR A 115 7.43 -7.79 -5.26
N LYS A 116 8.08 -8.03 -6.40
CA LYS A 116 8.13 -7.07 -7.53
C LYS A 116 6.73 -6.74 -8.05
N PHE A 117 5.85 -7.74 -8.14
CA PHE A 117 4.47 -7.53 -8.55
C PHE A 117 3.67 -6.69 -7.54
N ILE A 118 3.90 -6.86 -6.23
CA ILE A 118 3.34 -5.99 -5.19
C ILE A 118 3.82 -4.55 -5.38
N VAL A 119 5.12 -4.35 -5.58
CA VAL A 119 5.70 -3.02 -5.84
C VAL A 119 5.06 -2.39 -7.08
N TYR A 120 4.92 -3.14 -8.17
CA TYR A 120 4.18 -2.69 -9.36
C TYR A 120 2.76 -2.22 -9.04
N CYS A 121 1.98 -3.00 -8.27
CA CYS A 121 0.62 -2.61 -7.89
C CYS A 121 0.60 -1.34 -7.03
N LEU A 122 1.55 -1.19 -6.10
CA LEU A 122 1.68 0.01 -5.27
C LEU A 122 2.07 1.24 -6.10
N GLU A 123 2.98 1.10 -7.06
CA GLU A 123 3.35 2.18 -7.99
C GLU A 123 2.18 2.58 -8.89
N ASP A 124 1.47 1.61 -9.49
CA ASP A 124 0.32 1.87 -10.37
C ASP A 124 -0.82 2.55 -9.61
N ALA A 125 -1.11 2.09 -8.39
CA ALA A 125 -2.10 2.74 -7.53
C ALA A 125 -1.65 4.14 -7.11
N SER A 126 -0.37 4.31 -6.73
CA SER A 126 0.17 5.61 -6.32
C SER A 126 0.15 6.64 -7.46
N LYS A 127 0.41 6.23 -8.71
CA LYS A 127 0.29 7.10 -9.91
C LYS A 127 -1.14 7.57 -10.15
N LYS A 128 -2.13 6.83 -9.66
CA LYS A 128 -3.55 7.21 -9.73
C LYS A 128 -3.95 8.12 -8.57
N CYS A 129 -3.11 8.41 -7.58
CA CYS A 129 -3.47 9.38 -6.53
C CYS A 129 -3.58 10.80 -7.09
N PHE A 130 -4.55 11.54 -6.59
CA PHE A 130 -4.64 12.99 -6.77
C PHE A 130 -4.20 13.62 -5.46
N GLU A 131 -2.90 13.79 -5.24
CA GLU A 131 -2.34 14.02 -3.90
C GLU A 131 -2.87 15.29 -3.20
N GLU A 132 -3.43 16.25 -3.94
CA GLU A 132 -4.10 17.44 -3.39
C GLU A 132 -5.44 17.13 -2.70
N VAL A 133 -6.08 16.03 -3.09
CA VAL A 133 -7.40 15.60 -2.60
C VAL A 133 -7.27 14.31 -1.79
N VAL A 134 -6.61 13.30 -2.37
CA VAL A 134 -6.45 11.96 -1.82
C VAL A 134 -5.07 11.43 -2.15
N ASP A 135 -4.32 11.16 -1.09
CA ASP A 135 -2.93 10.76 -1.17
C ASP A 135 -2.69 9.32 -0.66
N ASN A 136 -3.78 8.62 -0.36
CA ASN A 136 -3.81 7.29 0.24
C ASN A 136 -4.55 6.30 -0.65
N LEU A 137 -4.33 5.01 -0.37
CA LEU A 137 -4.84 3.87 -1.12
C LEU A 137 -5.92 3.14 -0.31
N CYS A 138 -6.85 2.52 -1.03
CA CYS A 138 -7.75 1.51 -0.51
C CYS A 138 -7.22 0.13 -0.95
N ILE A 139 -6.98 -0.77 -0.01
CA ILE A 139 -6.62 -2.16 -0.31
C ILE A 139 -7.80 -3.03 0.10
N VAL A 140 -8.29 -3.88 -0.81
CA VAL A 140 -9.40 -4.80 -0.55
C VAL A 140 -8.86 -6.22 -0.62
N PHE A 141 -8.90 -6.94 0.50
CA PHE A 141 -8.69 -8.38 0.52
C PHE A 141 -10.03 -9.09 0.48
N ASP A 142 -10.27 -9.82 -0.61
CA ASP A 142 -11.41 -10.72 -0.73
C ASP A 142 -11.05 -12.12 -0.25
N LEU A 143 -11.72 -12.58 0.81
CA LEU A 143 -11.50 -13.89 1.42
C LEU A 143 -12.54 -14.92 0.96
N ASN A 144 -13.31 -14.62 -0.09
CA ASN A 144 -14.19 -15.61 -0.70
C ASN A 144 -13.39 -16.82 -1.18
N ASN A 145 -13.80 -18.03 -0.79
CA ASN A 145 -13.08 -19.30 -0.99
C ASN A 145 -11.66 -19.34 -0.41
N PHE A 146 -11.33 -18.47 0.55
CA PHE A 146 -10.05 -18.50 1.24
C PHE A 146 -9.94 -19.73 2.15
N THR A 147 -8.81 -20.42 2.08
CA THR A 147 -8.47 -21.55 2.96
C THR A 147 -7.09 -21.35 3.60
N LEU A 148 -6.73 -22.15 4.59
CA LEU A 148 -5.42 -22.02 5.25
C LEU A 148 -4.23 -22.23 4.31
N SER A 149 -4.36 -23.03 3.24
CA SER A 149 -3.29 -23.19 2.23
C SER A 149 -3.09 -21.93 1.39
N CYS A 150 -4.07 -21.01 1.40
CA CYS A 150 -3.94 -19.72 0.74
C CYS A 150 -3.19 -18.70 1.59
N MET A 151 -3.04 -18.95 2.89
CA MET A 151 -2.39 -18.02 3.81
C MET A 151 -0.89 -17.94 3.55
N ASP A 152 -0.45 -16.79 3.08
CA ASP A 152 0.94 -16.53 2.78
C ASP A 152 1.53 -15.43 3.67
N TYR A 153 2.00 -15.86 4.85
CA TYR A 153 2.56 -14.95 5.83
C TYR A 153 3.84 -14.25 5.37
N GLN A 154 4.64 -14.86 4.49
CA GLN A 154 5.87 -14.23 4.01
C GLN A 154 5.56 -13.06 3.07
N VAL A 155 4.62 -13.26 2.15
CA VAL A 155 4.19 -12.22 1.21
C VAL A 155 3.49 -11.07 1.95
N LEU A 156 2.63 -11.39 2.93
CA LEU A 156 2.02 -10.36 3.78
C LEU A 156 3.05 -9.57 4.57
N LYS A 157 4.09 -10.22 5.12
CA LYS A 157 5.20 -9.51 5.78
C LYS A 157 5.95 -8.60 4.82
N ASN A 158 6.18 -9.04 3.58
CA ASN A 158 6.82 -8.20 2.56
C ASN A 158 5.96 -6.98 2.22
N LEU A 159 4.64 -7.15 2.05
CA LEU A 159 3.70 -6.03 1.83
C LEU A 159 3.72 -5.04 3.00
N ILE A 160 3.63 -5.52 4.23
CA ILE A 160 3.68 -4.67 5.44
C ILE A 160 5.02 -3.91 5.47
N TRP A 161 6.13 -4.60 5.23
CA TRP A 161 7.46 -3.99 5.22
C TRP A 161 7.59 -2.90 4.15
N LEU A 162 7.10 -3.15 2.92
CA LEU A 162 7.07 -2.16 1.84
C LEU A 162 6.25 -0.92 2.24
N LEU A 163 5.04 -1.13 2.77
CA LEU A 163 4.16 -0.05 3.24
C LEU A 163 4.77 0.77 4.38
N SER A 164 5.52 0.13 5.29
CA SER A 164 6.16 0.84 6.40
C SER A 164 7.45 1.56 6.01
N ARG A 165 8.22 1.07 5.02
CA ARG A 165 9.56 1.59 4.72
C ARG A 165 9.63 2.46 3.48
N HIS A 166 8.93 2.07 2.41
CA HIS A 166 9.08 2.66 1.08
C HIS A 166 7.80 3.36 0.60
N TYR A 167 6.65 3.01 1.18
CA TYR A 167 5.36 3.63 0.90
C TYR A 167 4.68 4.16 2.18
N PRO A 168 5.42 4.90 3.03
CA PRO A 168 4.90 5.35 4.31
C PRO A 168 3.62 6.17 4.13
N GLU A 169 2.64 5.93 5.01
CA GLU A 169 1.37 6.64 5.04
C GLU A 169 0.52 6.51 3.75
N ARG A 170 0.89 5.62 2.80
CA ARG A 170 0.08 5.35 1.61
C ARG A 170 -1.16 4.53 1.92
N LEU A 171 -1.16 3.65 2.92
CA LEU A 171 -2.38 2.94 3.31
C LEU A 171 -3.38 3.91 3.95
N GLY A 172 -4.57 4.04 3.35
CA GLY A 172 -5.69 4.82 3.90
C GLY A 172 -6.71 3.91 4.57
N VAL A 173 -7.14 2.85 3.88
CA VAL A 173 -8.02 1.82 4.44
C VAL A 173 -7.67 0.45 3.85
N CYS A 174 -7.77 -0.59 4.68
CA CYS A 174 -7.65 -1.98 4.28
C CYS A 174 -8.97 -2.69 4.60
N LEU A 175 -9.72 -3.10 3.58
CA LEU A 175 -11.01 -3.78 3.73
C LEU A 175 -10.80 -5.28 3.64
N ILE A 176 -11.26 -6.02 4.65
CA ILE A 176 -11.33 -7.47 4.65
C ILE A 176 -12.80 -7.85 4.42
N ILE A 177 -13.12 -8.39 3.25
CA ILE A 177 -14.47 -8.83 2.88
C ILE A 177 -14.54 -10.37 2.86
N ASN A 178 -15.73 -10.94 3.01
CA ASN A 178 -15.99 -12.38 2.93
C ASN A 178 -15.11 -13.22 3.89
N SER A 179 -14.77 -12.67 5.06
CA SER A 179 -13.86 -13.31 6.01
C SER A 179 -14.48 -14.57 6.64
N PRO A 180 -13.87 -15.77 6.50
CA PRO A 180 -14.33 -16.96 7.19
C PRO A 180 -14.01 -16.87 8.69
N ALA A 181 -14.79 -17.56 9.53
CA ALA A 181 -14.68 -17.48 10.99
C ALA A 181 -13.27 -17.83 11.51
N PHE A 182 -12.57 -18.79 10.88
CA PHE A 182 -11.22 -19.17 11.31
C PHE A 182 -10.16 -18.08 11.05
N PHE A 183 -10.43 -17.12 10.16
CA PHE A 183 -9.48 -16.04 9.85
C PHE A 183 -9.20 -15.14 11.05
N ALA A 184 -10.07 -15.12 12.06
CA ALA A 184 -9.80 -14.44 13.33
C ALA A 184 -8.46 -14.88 13.97
N GLY A 185 -8.10 -16.16 13.85
CA GLY A 185 -6.80 -16.67 14.31
C GLY A 185 -5.63 -16.15 13.48
N CYS A 186 -5.76 -16.13 12.15
CA CYS A 186 -4.76 -15.56 11.25
C CYS A 186 -4.57 -14.06 11.51
N TRP A 187 -5.66 -13.32 11.69
CA TRP A 187 -5.65 -11.90 12.01
C TRP A 187 -4.94 -11.61 13.33
N ALA A 188 -5.14 -12.43 14.36
CA ALA A 188 -4.42 -12.26 15.64
C ALA A 188 -2.89 -12.31 15.45
N VAL A 189 -2.40 -13.19 14.56
CA VAL A 189 -0.98 -13.26 14.20
C VAL A 189 -0.55 -12.02 13.40
N ILE A 190 -1.30 -11.66 12.35
CA ILE A 190 -0.98 -10.52 11.47
C ILE A 190 -0.96 -9.20 12.26
N LYS A 191 -1.95 -9.00 13.14
CA LYS A 191 -2.06 -7.80 13.98
C LYS A 191 -0.83 -7.59 14.86
N GLY A 192 -0.15 -8.66 15.30
CA GLY A 192 1.09 -8.57 16.05
C GLY A 192 2.28 -7.99 15.27
N TRP A 193 2.17 -7.86 13.94
CA TRP A 193 3.20 -7.26 13.07
C TRP A 193 2.91 -5.80 12.70
N LEU A 194 1.69 -5.33 12.96
CA LEU A 194 1.24 -4.00 12.59
C LEU A 194 1.42 -3.06 13.77
N ASP A 195 1.90 -1.84 13.50
CA ASP A 195 1.79 -0.75 14.45
C ASP A 195 0.32 -0.33 14.61
N GLU A 196 0.00 0.39 15.70
CA GLU A 196 -1.38 0.78 16.02
C GLU A 196 -2.07 1.59 14.91
N ASN A 197 -1.33 2.47 14.22
CA ASN A 197 -1.87 3.30 13.16
C ASN A 197 -2.23 2.44 11.93
N THR A 198 -1.38 1.47 11.58
CA THR A 198 -1.69 0.53 10.48
C THR A 198 -2.83 -0.43 10.84
N ALA A 199 -2.83 -0.97 12.07
CA ALA A 199 -3.90 -1.85 12.54
C ALA A 199 -5.26 -1.14 12.58
N GLY A 200 -5.30 0.15 12.95
CA GLY A 200 -6.51 0.97 12.96
C GLY A 200 -7.13 1.21 11.57
N LYS A 201 -6.35 1.02 10.49
CA LYS A 201 -6.82 1.18 9.11
C LYS A 201 -7.46 -0.10 8.55
N VAL A 202 -7.40 -1.23 9.27
CA VAL A 202 -8.01 -2.49 8.84
C VAL A 202 -9.46 -2.57 9.30
N THR A 203 -10.37 -2.73 8.35
CA THR A 203 -11.82 -2.85 8.58
C THR A 203 -12.33 -4.20 8.08
N PHE A 204 -12.99 -4.95 8.96
CA PHE A 204 -13.72 -6.15 8.59
C PHE A 204 -15.13 -5.76 8.17
N VAL A 205 -15.48 -6.09 6.93
CA VAL A 205 -16.76 -5.73 6.32
C VAL A 205 -17.63 -6.99 6.25
N ASN A 206 -18.76 -6.97 6.96
CA ASN A 206 -19.59 -8.16 7.18
C ASN A 206 -20.87 -8.18 6.33
N SER A 207 -21.18 -7.09 5.63
CA SER A 207 -22.35 -6.98 4.76
C SER A 207 -22.07 -6.09 3.55
N GLU A 208 -22.85 -6.26 2.49
CA GLU A 208 -22.79 -5.39 1.31
C GLU A 208 -23.12 -3.93 1.66
N MET A 209 -24.06 -3.72 2.59
CA MET A 209 -24.41 -2.38 3.07
C MET A 209 -23.24 -1.68 3.78
N ASP A 210 -22.41 -2.43 4.52
CA ASP A 210 -21.18 -1.90 5.12
C ASP A 210 -20.14 -1.59 4.04
N LEU A 211 -20.04 -2.44 3.00
CA LEU A 211 -19.13 -2.23 1.88
C LEU A 211 -19.47 -0.94 1.11
N CYS A 212 -20.75 -0.65 0.91
CA CYS A 212 -21.26 0.57 0.28
C CYS A 212 -20.80 1.86 0.98
N GLN A 213 -20.40 1.80 2.26
CA GLN A 213 -19.80 2.94 2.96
C GLN A 213 -18.37 3.25 2.50
N TYR A 214 -17.76 2.38 1.70
CA TYR A 214 -16.39 2.52 1.22
C TYR A 214 -16.31 2.51 -0.31
N LEU A 215 -17.06 1.65 -0.99
CA LEU A 215 -17.04 1.54 -2.45
C LEU A 215 -18.35 0.95 -2.99
N ILE A 216 -18.61 1.13 -4.28
CA ILE A 216 -19.75 0.51 -4.97
C ILE A 216 -19.40 -0.98 -5.22
N PRO A 217 -20.14 -1.96 -4.69
CA PRO A 217 -19.78 -3.39 -4.78
C PRO A 217 -19.55 -3.88 -6.22
N ASP A 218 -20.35 -3.41 -7.18
CA ASP A 218 -20.30 -3.80 -8.60
C ASP A 218 -18.96 -3.49 -9.30
N ILE A 219 -18.11 -2.65 -8.70
CA ILE A 219 -16.77 -2.38 -9.27
C ILE A 219 -15.78 -3.51 -8.99
N LEU A 220 -16.11 -4.41 -8.05
CA LEU A 220 -15.23 -5.50 -7.66
C LEU A 220 -15.19 -6.57 -8.77
N PRO A 221 -13.99 -7.05 -9.16
CA PRO A 221 -13.85 -8.08 -10.19
C PRO A 221 -14.54 -9.38 -9.79
N THR A 222 -15.28 -9.98 -10.74
CA THR A 222 -15.84 -11.34 -10.61
C THR A 222 -15.05 -12.38 -11.41
N ASP A 223 -14.08 -11.93 -12.22
CA ASP A 223 -13.28 -12.70 -13.16
C ASP A 223 -11.92 -13.14 -12.59
N MET A 224 -11.69 -12.91 -11.29
CA MET A 224 -10.43 -13.18 -10.60
C MET A 224 -10.57 -14.26 -9.53
#